data_AF-A0A350YDC3-F1
#
_entry.id   AF-A0A350YDC3-F1
#
_cell.length_a   1.000
_cell.length_b   1.000
_cell.length_c   1.000
_cell.angle_alpha   90.00
_cell.angle_beta   90.00
_cell.angle_gamma   90.00
#
_symmetry.space_group_name_H-M   'P 1'
#
loop_
_entity.id
_entity.type
_entity.pdbx_description
1 polymer ?
#
loop_
_entity_poly.entity_id
_entity_poly.type
_entity_poly.pdbx_seq_one_letter_code
_entity_poly.pdbx_strand_id
1 'polypeptide(L)'
;TQQTPTGTNTSGQPSTGATRGTIRLNPRQDAFTQYMNVGYAATDQRDYQTALINFRRALNERPGNPYAVRAIQNVESYIQRQQSR
;
A
#
# COMPACT_ATOMS: atom_id res chain seq x y z
N THR A 1 10.91 -5.85 -12.12
CA THR A 1 10.86 -4.45 -11.64
C THR A 1 9.66 -4.31 -10.71
N GLN A 2 9.85 -4.65 -9.44
CA GLN A 2 8.82 -4.44 -8.42
C GLN A 2 8.91 -2.96 -8.02
N GLN A 3 8.03 -2.14 -8.57
CA GLN A 3 7.83 -0.79 -8.07
C GLN A 3 7.03 -0.94 -6.78
N THR A 4 7.73 -1.19 -5.68
CA THR A 4 7.24 -0.76 -4.38
C THR A 4 6.94 0.73 -4.54
N PRO A 5 5.72 1.22 -4.24
CA PRO A 5 5.63 2.63 -3.91
C PRO A 5 6.60 2.78 -2.74
N THR A 6 7.72 3.43 -2.99
CA THR A 6 8.51 4.06 -1.95
C THR A 6 7.54 4.97 -1.22
N GLY A 7 6.86 4.44 -0.21
CA GLY A 7 6.48 5.22 0.93
C GLY A 7 7.79 5.79 1.40
N THR A 8 8.04 7.04 1.03
CA THR A 8 9.14 7.82 1.55
C THR A 8 8.94 7.80 3.06
N ASN A 9 9.65 6.89 3.71
CA ASN A 9 9.92 6.94 5.13
C ASN A 9 10.77 8.20 5.32
N THR A 10 10.12 9.35 5.40
CA THR A 10 10.75 10.56 5.91
C THR A 10 10.84 10.41 7.43
N SER A 11 11.82 9.64 7.86
CA SER A 11 12.33 9.68 9.22
C SER A 11 13.77 9.16 9.19
N GLY A 12 14.71 10.09 9.02
CA GLY A 12 16.12 9.78 9.16
C GLY A 12 17.10 10.74 8.49
N GLN A 13 17.02 12.06 8.75
CA GLN A 13 18.20 12.73 9.30
C GLN A 13 17.85 14.06 10.00
N PRO A 14 18.39 14.30 11.22
CA PRO A 14 18.14 15.47 12.05
C PRO A 14 19.22 16.56 11.90
N SER A 15 18.91 17.72 12.50
CA SER A 15 19.75 18.91 12.80
C SER A 15 19.66 19.99 11.72
N THR A 16 18.98 21.12 11.95
CA THR A 16 19.29 22.09 13.02
C THR A 16 18.12 23.07 13.18
N GLY A 17 17.93 23.61 14.39
CA GLY A 17 17.10 24.79 14.62
C GLY A 17 15.94 24.58 15.58
N ALA A 18 16.20 24.85 16.84
CA ALA A 18 15.22 24.99 17.92
C ALA A 18 13.96 25.77 17.51
N THR A 19 12.77 25.19 17.67
CA THR A 19 11.61 25.93 18.21
C THR A 19 10.49 24.97 18.65
N ARG A 20 10.36 24.85 19.97
CA ARG A 20 9.13 24.77 20.78
C ARG A 20 7.82 24.54 20.02
N GLY A 21 7.38 23.29 19.95
CA GLY A 21 6.04 22.91 19.54
C GLY A 21 5.87 21.40 19.60
N THR A 22 5.31 20.88 20.68
CA THR A 22 4.94 19.46 20.79
C THR A 22 3.73 19.18 19.88
N ILE A 23 3.94 19.05 18.57
CA ILE A 23 2.92 18.52 17.68
C ILE A 23 2.90 17.00 17.89
N ARG A 24 1.89 16.50 18.62
CA ARG A 24 1.49 15.09 18.53
C ARG A 24 0.96 14.86 17.12
N LEU A 25 1.88 14.59 16.19
CA LEU A 25 1.55 14.05 14.89
C LEU A 25 1.03 12.64 15.15
N ASN A 26 -0.27 12.47 15.37
CA ASN A 26 -0.87 11.17 15.20
C ASN A 26 -0.74 10.86 13.69
N PRO A 27 0.10 9.91 13.26
CA PRO A 27 0.08 9.52 11.86
C PRO A 27 -1.18 8.68 11.68
N ARG A 28 -2.33 9.33 11.50
CA ARG A 28 -3.50 8.66 10.94
C ARG A 28 -3.05 8.22 9.55
N GLN A 29 -2.64 6.96 9.43
CA GLN A 29 -2.42 6.37 8.12
C GLN A 29 -3.76 6.46 7.39
N ASP A 30 -3.71 7.05 6.20
CA ASP A 30 -4.87 7.13 5.32
C ASP A 30 -5.38 5.70 5.05
N ALA A 31 -6.70 5.50 5.06
CA ALA A 31 -7.32 4.19 4.88
C ALA A 31 -6.85 3.55 3.57
N PHE A 32 -6.70 4.37 2.52
CA PHE A 32 -6.08 3.97 1.26
C PHE A 32 -4.71 3.32 1.47
N THR A 33 -3.80 3.99 2.18
CA THR A 33 -2.43 3.52 2.42
C THR A 33 -2.42 2.23 3.22
N GLN A 34 -3.30 2.12 4.22
CA GLN A 34 -3.44 0.90 5.00
C GLN A 34 -3.85 -0.29 4.12
N TYR A 35 -4.88 -0.11 3.29
CA TYR A 35 -5.35 -1.17 2.39
C TYR A 35 -4.30 -1.55 1.34
N MET A 36 -3.56 -0.58 0.79
CA MET A 36 -2.44 -0.87 -0.12
C MET A 36 -1.36 -1.72 0.57
N ASN A 37 -0.96 -1.36 1.78
CA ASN A 37 0.07 -2.08 2.53
C ASN A 37 -0.33 -3.52 2.85
N VAL A 38 -1.57 -3.72 3.33
CA VAL A 38 -2.10 -5.07 3.59
C VAL A 38 -2.17 -5.88 2.29
N GLY A 39 -2.60 -5.25 1.18
CA GLY A 39 -2.67 -5.91 -0.12
C GLY A 39 -1.29 -6.40 -0.62
N TYR A 40 -0.25 -5.57 -0.48
CA TYR A 40 1.11 -5.96 -0.85
C TYR A 40 1.65 -7.07 0.06
N ALA A 41 1.47 -6.94 1.38
CA ALA A 41 1.91 -7.98 2.33
C ALA A 41 1.25 -9.34 2.05
N ALA A 42 -0.05 -9.35 1.74
CA ALA A 42 -0.75 -10.57 1.35
C ALA A 42 -0.26 -11.12 0.00
N THR A 43 0.08 -10.24 -0.95
CA THR A 43 0.67 -10.64 -2.25
C THR A 43 2.01 -11.34 -2.05
N ASP A 44 2.87 -10.82 -1.17
CA ASP A 44 4.17 -11.41 -0.84
C ASP A 44 4.03 -12.80 -0.19
N GLN A 45 2.98 -12.98 0.61
CA GLN A 45 2.60 -14.26 1.21
C GLN A 45 1.90 -15.22 0.25
N ARG A 46 1.67 -14.80 -1.01
CA ARG A 46 0.86 -15.50 -2.03
C ARG A 46 -0.60 -15.72 -1.63
N ASP A 47 -1.09 -14.99 -0.64
CA ASP A 47 -2.51 -14.91 -0.33
C ASP A 47 -3.18 -13.90 -1.28
N TYR A 48 -3.35 -14.35 -2.51
CA TYR A 48 -3.84 -13.50 -3.60
C TYR A 48 -5.30 -13.06 -3.42
N GLN A 49 -6.11 -13.83 -2.69
CA GLN A 49 -7.49 -13.46 -2.41
C GLN A 49 -7.55 -12.31 -1.41
N THR A 50 -6.82 -12.40 -0.29
CA THR A 50 -6.72 -11.32 0.68
C THR A 50 -6.11 -10.06 0.05
N ALA A 51 -5.10 -10.22 -0.81
CA ALA A 51 -4.52 -9.12 -1.55
C ALA A 51 -5.55 -8.40 -2.45
N LEU A 52 -6.31 -9.15 -3.25
CA LEU A 52 -7.34 -8.60 -4.14
C LEU A 52 -8.41 -7.81 -3.37
N ILE A 53 -8.89 -8.35 -2.24
CA ILE A 53 -9.89 -7.69 -1.40
C ILE A 53 -9.37 -6.33 -0.91
N ASN A 54 -8.13 -6.29 -0.41
CA ASN A 54 -7.55 -5.07 0.11
C ASN A 54 -7.25 -4.04 -0.99
N PHE A 55 -6.74 -4.45 -2.15
CA PHE A 55 -6.56 -3.51 -3.26
C PHE A 55 -7.89 -2.94 -3.78
N ARG A 56 -8.97 -3.72 -3.78
CA ARG A 56 -10.32 -3.21 -4.10
C ARG A 56 -10.81 -2.20 -3.07
N ARG A 57 -10.57 -2.43 -1.77
CA ARG A 57 -10.86 -1.43 -0.72
C ARG A 57 -10.07 -0.15 -0.94
N ALA A 58 -8.77 -0.26 -1.26
CA ALA A 58 -7.96 0.92 -1.61
C ALA A 58 -8.54 1.67 -2.83
N LEU A 59 -8.99 0.96 -3.86
CA LEU A 59 -9.62 1.60 -5.03
C LEU A 59 -10.95 2.28 -4.67
N ASN A 60 -11.71 1.75 -3.71
CA ASN A 60 -12.93 2.39 -3.23
C ASN A 60 -12.63 3.68 -2.45
N GLU A 61 -11.57 3.71 -1.65
CA GLU A 61 -11.12 4.93 -0.96
C GLU A 61 -10.65 6.00 -1.95
N ARG A 62 -10.00 5.59 -3.05
CA ARG A 62 -9.52 6.49 -4.11
C ARG A 62 -9.89 5.97 -5.50
N PRO A 63 -11.12 6.23 -5.97
CA PRO A 63 -11.56 5.79 -7.28
C PRO A 63 -10.64 6.29 -8.39
N GLY A 64 -10.27 5.40 -9.32
CA GLY A 64 -9.36 5.72 -10.43
C GLY A 64 -7.88 5.83 -10.06
N ASN A 65 -7.50 5.50 -8.82
CA ASN A 65 -6.08 5.51 -8.43
C ASN A 65 -5.28 4.47 -9.26
N PRO A 66 -4.26 4.89 -10.02
CA PRO A 66 -3.54 3.99 -10.93
C PRO A 66 -2.76 2.90 -10.19
N TYR A 67 -2.30 3.16 -8.97
CA TYR A 67 -1.56 2.17 -8.17
C TYR A 67 -2.48 1.03 -7.71
N ALA A 68 -3.67 1.35 -7.20
CA ALA A 68 -4.65 0.33 -6.80
C ALA A 68 -5.14 -0.49 -8.00
N VAL A 69 -5.44 0.16 -9.13
CA VAL A 69 -5.83 -0.54 -10.37
C VAL A 69 -4.73 -1.48 -10.84
N ARG A 70 -3.47 -1.04 -10.87
CA ARG A 70 -2.35 -1.89 -11.29
C ARG A 70 -2.12 -3.06 -10.34
N ALA A 71 -2.28 -2.85 -9.03
CA ALA A 71 -2.14 -3.90 -8.03
C ALA A 71 -3.22 -4.99 -8.20
N ILE A 72 -4.47 -4.60 -8.45
CA ILE A 72 -5.58 -5.51 -8.79
C ILE A 72 -5.24 -6.36 -10.02
N GLN A 73 -4.80 -5.72 -11.12
CA GLN A 73 -4.45 -6.44 -12.36
C GLN A 73 -3.31 -7.45 -12.15
N ASN A 74 -2.30 -7.07 -11.38
CA ASN A 74 -1.17 -7.95 -11.06
C ASN A 74 -1.64 -9.19 -10.28
N VAL A 75 -2.46 -9.01 -9.24
CA VAL A 75 -2.91 -10.13 -8.40
C VAL A 75 -3.91 -11.02 -9.12
N GLU A 76 -4.80 -10.46 -9.94
CA GLU A 76 -5.70 -11.24 -10.79
C GLU A 76 -4.92 -12.15 -11.76
N SER A 77 -3.80 -11.63 -12.32
CA SER A 77 -2.91 -12.43 -13.16
C SER A 77 -2.25 -13.58 -12.39
N TYR A 78 -1.93 -13.41 -11.10
CA TYR A 78 -1.38 -14.48 -10.27
C TYR A 78 -2.43 -15.55 -9.95
N ILE A 79 -3.66 -15.14 -9.63
CA ILE A 79 -4.78 -16.06 -9.38
C ILE A 79 -5.04 -16.94 -10.60
N GLN A 80 -5.11 -16.36 -11.80
CA GLN A 80 -5.32 -17.11 -13.04
C GLN A 80 -4.21 -18.15 -13.29
N ARG A 81 -2.95 -17.78 -13.06
CA ARG A 81 -1.81 -18.71 -13.19
C ARG A 81 -1.86 -19.85 -12.18
N GLN A 82 -2.35 -19.59 -10.97
CA GLN A 82 -2.51 -20.63 -9.94
C GLN A 82 -3.64 -21.61 -10.28
N GLN A 83 -4.74 -21.13 -10.85
CA GLN A 83 -5.88 -21.96 -11.27
C GLN A 83 -5.57 -22.87 -12.47
N SER A 84 -4.52 -22.55 -13.23
CA SER A 84 -4.11 -23.29 -14.42
C SER A 84 -3.08 -24.39 -14.13
N ARG A 85 -2.86 -24.73 -12.85
CA ARG A 85 -1.93 -25.77 -12.38
C ARG A 85 -2.69 -26.94 -11.79
#